data_AF-A0A482WPL1-F1
#
_entry.id   AF-A0A482WPL1-F1
#
_cell.length_a   1.000
_cell.length_b   1.000
_cell.length_c   1.000
_cell.angle_alpha   90.00
_cell.angle_beta   90.00
_cell.angle_gamma   90.00
#
_symmetry.space_group_name_H-M   'P 1'
#
loop_
_entity.id
_entity.type
_entity.pdbx_description
1 polymer ?
#
loop_
_entity_poly.entity_id
_entity_poly.type
_entity_poly.pdbx_seq_one_letter_code
_entity_poly.pdbx_strand_id
1 'polypeptide(L)'
;MDYTDLNSCVENYNELTNEFKELENANKEYLTKLEELGELQSKCVREISHQRYRLDIITKSLRKFKLKPEEKADAKKLRDDIEKRHHHLCEMEHCLPKPNGTYLKIILGNVNVSILNKNDKFKYKDEYEKFKVYLSVIGFALSVINLSTNFRCVFSDSWIAKYTVIDNWVKSRPCFASQARLTVLELLFMFLLVWYYCTLTIRESILKVNGSKIKGWWRAHHFISTVVSGVLLIWPNSTTWYHFRPQFMVFNVYISFVQFLQFKYQQGVLYRLKALGERHNMDITIEGFHSWMWRGLSFLLPFLYAGYLFQLYNAYTLYTLINHPDTSWQIPVLAALFFTLFLGNTVTTSVVIREKFREKYGAYIYDYSCNRSHKRHKSDETGQQKSD
;
A
#
# COMPACT_ATOMS: atom_id res chain seq x y z
N MET A 1 -12.29 26.93 28.79
CA MET A 1 -12.86 27.15 30.13
C MET A 1 -12.29 26.05 31.00
N ASP A 2 -11.49 26.41 31.99
CA ASP A 2 -11.00 25.46 32.98
C ASP A 2 -11.92 25.53 34.20
N TYR A 3 -12.33 24.37 34.71
CA TYR A 3 -13.22 24.29 35.87
C TYR A 3 -12.44 24.57 37.15
N THR A 4 -13.02 25.36 38.04
CA THR A 4 -12.36 25.87 39.26
C THR A 4 -12.34 24.89 40.42
N ASP A 5 -13.19 23.86 40.41
CA ASP A 5 -13.31 22.87 41.47
C ASP A 5 -13.82 21.51 40.96
N LEU A 6 -13.62 20.46 41.77
CA LEU A 6 -13.94 19.07 41.42
C LEU A 6 -15.45 18.82 41.27
N ASN A 7 -16.30 19.49 42.06
CA ASN A 7 -17.74 19.26 41.99
C ASN A 7 -18.30 19.78 40.68
N SER A 8 -17.83 20.96 40.24
CA SER A 8 -18.12 21.50 38.91
C SER A 8 -17.72 20.53 37.79
N CYS A 9 -16.55 19.88 37.88
CA CYS A 9 -16.13 18.85 36.93
C CYS A 9 -17.06 17.63 36.89
N VAL A 10 -17.49 17.15 38.07
CA VAL A 10 -18.37 15.98 38.18
C VAL A 10 -19.76 16.27 37.62
N GLU A 11 -20.31 17.45 37.92
CA GLU A 11 -21.61 17.88 37.39
C GLU A 11 -21.59 17.98 35.86
N ASN A 12 -20.59 18.67 35.29
CA ASN A 12 -20.40 18.76 33.84
C ASN A 12 -20.16 17.39 33.18
N TYR A 13 -19.43 16.48 33.83
CA TYR A 13 -19.25 15.12 33.31
C TYR A 13 -20.57 14.33 33.29
N ASN A 14 -21.42 14.52 34.30
CA ASN A 14 -22.73 13.86 34.33
C ASN A 14 -23.66 14.39 33.23
N GLU A 15 -23.65 15.70 32.97
CA GLU A 15 -24.35 16.31 31.85
C GLU A 15 -23.81 15.77 30.50
N LEU A 16 -22.49 15.78 30.32
CA LEU A 16 -21.83 15.23 29.14
C LEU A 16 -22.13 13.74 28.95
N THR A 17 -22.28 12.98 30.03
CA THR A 17 -22.66 11.55 29.98
C THR A 17 -24.07 11.37 29.41
N ASN A 18 -24.99 12.29 29.68
CA ASN A 18 -26.33 12.25 29.10
C ASN A 18 -26.29 12.61 27.61
N GLU A 19 -25.56 13.66 27.23
CA GLU A 19 -25.33 14.01 25.82
C GLU A 19 -24.66 12.86 25.04
N PHE A 20 -23.71 12.16 25.67
CA PHE A 20 -23.04 11.02 25.08
C PHE A 20 -24.00 9.86 24.77
N LYS A 21 -25.00 9.60 25.63
CA LYS A 21 -26.02 8.57 25.37
C LYS A 21 -26.88 8.92 24.16
N GLU A 22 -27.26 10.20 24.01
CA GLU A 22 -28.00 10.67 22.84
C GLU A 22 -27.16 10.51 21.57
N LEU A 23 -25.88 10.87 21.62
CA LEU A 23 -24.93 10.67 20.53
C LEU A 23 -24.77 9.18 20.17
N GLU A 24 -24.69 8.28 21.16
CA GLU A 24 -24.59 6.84 20.93
C GLU A 24 -25.82 6.31 20.17
N ASN A 25 -27.01 6.77 20.54
CA ASN A 25 -28.26 6.40 19.87
C ASN A 25 -28.31 6.94 18.45
N ALA A 26 -27.95 8.21 18.22
CA ALA A 26 -27.89 8.80 16.89
C ALA A 26 -26.87 8.07 15.98
N ASN A 27 -25.72 7.65 16.53
CA ASN A 27 -24.72 6.87 15.79
C ASN A 27 -25.22 5.45 15.46
N LYS A 28 -25.94 4.79 16.38
CA LYS A 28 -26.60 3.50 16.09
C LYS A 28 -27.60 3.64 14.94
N GLU A 29 -28.45 4.66 14.97
CA GLU A 29 -29.40 4.94 13.90
C GLU A 29 -28.71 5.23 12.56
N TYR A 30 -27.64 6.03 12.56
CA TYR A 30 -26.82 6.29 11.38
C TYR A 30 -26.25 5.00 10.77
N LEU A 31 -25.73 4.09 11.59
CA LEU A 31 -25.17 2.81 11.12
C LEU A 31 -26.24 1.91 10.51
N THR A 32 -27.43 1.84 11.11
CA THR A 32 -28.56 1.10 10.56
C THR A 32 -29.00 1.65 9.21
N LYS A 33 -29.20 2.97 9.10
CA LYS A 33 -29.56 3.62 7.83
C LYS A 33 -28.49 3.43 6.75
N LEU A 34 -27.22 3.41 7.14
CA LEU A 34 -26.11 3.17 6.23
C LEU A 34 -26.12 1.74 5.66
N GLU A 35 -26.44 0.74 6.49
CA GLU A 35 -26.59 -0.65 6.07
C GLU A 35 -27.76 -0.82 5.10
N GLU A 36 -28.94 -0.30 5.46
CA GLU A 36 -30.13 -0.29 4.61
C GLU A 36 -29.88 0.38 3.27
N LEU A 37 -29.18 1.52 3.27
CA LEU A 37 -28.78 2.21 2.05
C LEU A 37 -27.89 1.33 1.15
N GLY A 38 -26.92 0.62 1.75
CA GLY A 38 -26.03 -0.28 1.02
C GLY A 38 -26.76 -1.46 0.37
N GLU A 39 -27.76 -2.02 1.06
CA GLU A 39 -28.60 -3.09 0.52
C GLU A 39 -29.47 -2.59 -0.65
N LEU A 40 -30.10 -1.43 -0.49
CA LEU A 40 -30.91 -0.79 -1.54
C LEU A 40 -30.05 -0.45 -2.77
N GLN A 41 -28.87 0.13 -2.58
CA GLN A 41 -27.92 0.40 -3.66
C GLN A 41 -27.56 -0.88 -4.43
N SER A 42 -27.23 -1.95 -3.71
CA SER A 42 -26.88 -3.25 -4.32
C SER A 42 -28.04 -3.84 -5.11
N LYS A 43 -29.27 -3.74 -4.59
CA LYS A 43 -30.50 -4.16 -5.27
C LYS A 43 -30.73 -3.35 -6.55
N CYS A 44 -30.67 -2.02 -6.48
CA CYS A 44 -30.87 -1.16 -7.64
C CYS A 44 -29.86 -1.44 -8.76
N VAL A 45 -28.58 -1.58 -8.45
CA VAL A 45 -27.52 -1.91 -9.43
C VAL A 45 -27.81 -3.26 -10.12
N ARG A 46 -28.20 -4.28 -9.35
CA ARG A 46 -28.54 -5.60 -9.89
C ARG A 46 -29.75 -5.56 -10.81
N GLU A 47 -30.83 -4.92 -10.39
CA GLU A 47 -32.06 -4.84 -11.18
C GLU A 47 -31.90 -4.00 -12.45
N ILE A 48 -31.17 -2.88 -12.40
CA ILE A 48 -30.84 -2.07 -13.59
C ILE A 48 -30.05 -2.91 -14.59
N SER A 49 -29.04 -3.67 -14.12
CA SER A 49 -28.24 -4.56 -14.98
C SER A 49 -29.11 -5.64 -15.64
N HIS A 50 -30.03 -6.24 -14.88
CA HIS A 50 -30.95 -7.26 -15.39
C HIS A 50 -31.94 -6.68 -16.41
N GLN A 51 -32.50 -5.50 -16.16
CA GLN A 51 -33.39 -4.81 -17.12
C GLN A 51 -32.66 -4.48 -18.42
N ARG A 52 -31.44 -3.92 -18.34
CA ARG A 52 -30.60 -3.64 -19.53
C ARG A 52 -30.35 -4.92 -20.33
N TYR A 53 -29.96 -6.00 -19.68
CA TYR A 53 -29.73 -7.29 -20.34
C TYR A 53 -30.98 -7.80 -21.09
N ARG A 54 -32.15 -7.75 -20.45
CA ARG A 54 -33.41 -8.17 -21.08
C ARG A 54 -33.80 -7.27 -22.26
N LEU A 55 -33.64 -5.95 -22.12
CA LEU A 55 -33.88 -5.01 -23.21
C LEU A 55 -32.94 -5.26 -24.39
N ASP A 56 -31.68 -5.60 -24.12
CA ASP A 56 -30.69 -5.97 -25.14
C ASP A 56 -31.08 -7.24 -25.90
N ILE A 57 -31.58 -8.26 -25.20
CA ILE A 57 -32.11 -9.47 -25.83
C ILE A 57 -33.30 -9.14 -26.73
N ILE A 58 -34.28 -8.39 -26.21
CA ILE A 58 -35.47 -8.00 -26.96
C ILE A 58 -35.06 -7.22 -28.22
N THR A 59 -34.13 -6.28 -28.08
CA THR A 59 -33.58 -5.49 -29.20
C THR A 59 -32.88 -6.37 -30.23
N LYS A 60 -32.05 -7.33 -29.79
CA LYS A 60 -31.38 -8.29 -30.68
C LYS A 60 -32.39 -9.20 -31.40
N SER A 61 -33.43 -9.67 -30.71
CA SER A 61 -34.49 -10.49 -31.30
C SER A 61 -35.30 -9.71 -32.33
N LEU A 62 -35.66 -8.46 -32.04
CA LEU A 62 -36.35 -7.56 -32.99
C LEU A 62 -35.56 -7.31 -34.28
N ARG A 63 -34.22 -7.36 -34.23
CA ARG A 63 -33.38 -7.25 -35.42
C ARG A 63 -33.36 -8.52 -36.28
N LYS A 64 -33.64 -9.69 -35.69
CA LYS A 64 -33.63 -10.98 -36.39
C LYS A 64 -34.95 -11.30 -37.09
N PHE A 65 -36.06 -10.74 -36.63
CA PHE A 65 -37.37 -10.98 -37.24
C PHE A 65 -37.51 -10.27 -38.58
N LYS A 66 -38.02 -11.00 -39.60
CA LYS A 66 -38.47 -10.41 -40.86
C LYS A 66 -39.87 -9.84 -40.64
N LEU A 67 -39.94 -8.54 -40.36
CA LEU A 67 -41.19 -7.85 -40.03
C LEU A 67 -42.05 -7.62 -41.29
N LYS A 68 -43.33 -7.99 -41.22
CA LYS A 68 -44.34 -7.65 -42.23
C LYS A 68 -44.66 -6.14 -42.20
N PRO A 69 -45.22 -5.55 -43.27
CA PRO A 69 -45.54 -4.12 -43.32
C PRO A 69 -46.44 -3.63 -42.18
N GLU A 70 -47.39 -4.47 -41.76
CA GLU A 70 -48.31 -4.23 -40.64
C GLU A 70 -47.60 -4.21 -39.27
N GLU A 71 -46.64 -5.11 -39.05
CA GLU A 71 -45.88 -5.25 -37.80
C GLU A 71 -44.77 -4.19 -37.65
N LYS A 72 -44.43 -3.46 -38.72
CA LYS A 72 -43.41 -2.40 -38.69
C LYS A 72 -43.81 -1.22 -37.80
N ALA A 73 -45.09 -0.89 -37.73
CA ALA A 73 -45.58 0.19 -36.88
C ALA A 73 -45.42 -0.17 -35.40
N ASP A 74 -45.80 -1.38 -35.02
CA ASP A 74 -45.66 -1.89 -33.65
C ASP A 74 -44.20 -2.09 -33.25
N ALA A 75 -43.37 -2.60 -34.17
CA ALA A 75 -41.94 -2.73 -33.94
C ALA A 75 -41.26 -1.37 -33.75
N LYS A 76 -41.72 -0.31 -34.43
CA LYS A 76 -41.23 1.05 -34.23
C LYS A 76 -41.62 1.58 -32.85
N LYS A 77 -42.90 1.45 -32.46
CA LYS A 77 -43.39 1.86 -31.13
C LYS A 77 -42.62 1.14 -30.02
N LEU A 78 -42.40 -0.16 -30.15
CA LEU A 78 -41.63 -0.94 -29.19
C LEU A 78 -40.17 -0.49 -29.09
N ARG A 79 -39.53 -0.10 -30.21
CA ARG A 79 -38.18 0.48 -30.19
C ARG A 79 -38.14 1.80 -29.44
N ASP A 80 -39.11 2.69 -29.70
CA ASP A 80 -39.22 3.98 -29.01
C ASP A 80 -39.43 3.77 -27.50
N ASP A 81 -40.24 2.78 -27.10
CA ASP A 81 -40.47 2.44 -25.69
C ASP A 81 -39.22 1.82 -25.02
N ILE A 82 -38.45 1.00 -25.75
CA ILE A 82 -37.16 0.46 -25.29
C ILE A 82 -36.14 1.59 -25.07
N GLU A 83 -36.12 2.58 -25.96
CA GLU A 83 -35.23 3.74 -25.86
C GLU A 83 -35.61 4.65 -24.69
N LYS A 84 -36.90 4.97 -24.51
CA LYS A 84 -37.39 5.69 -23.32
C LYS A 84 -37.04 4.96 -22.02
N ARG A 85 -37.21 3.63 -21.99
CA ARG A 85 -36.84 2.84 -20.80
C ARG A 85 -35.33 2.84 -20.57
N HIS A 86 -34.50 2.81 -21.61
CA HIS A 86 -33.05 3.00 -21.46
C HIS A 86 -32.72 4.35 -20.82
N HIS A 87 -33.39 5.43 -21.24
CA HIS A 87 -33.20 6.75 -20.65
C HIS A 87 -33.51 6.78 -19.15
N HIS A 88 -34.68 6.26 -18.75
CA HIS A 88 -35.04 6.18 -17.32
C HIS A 88 -34.06 5.32 -16.52
N LEU A 89 -33.58 4.20 -17.08
CA LEU A 89 -32.57 3.37 -16.40
C LEU A 89 -31.23 4.12 -16.24
N CYS A 90 -30.85 4.95 -17.19
CA CYS A 90 -29.67 5.82 -17.07
C CYS A 90 -29.84 6.90 -15.99
N GLU A 91 -31.01 7.52 -15.88
CA GLU A 91 -31.29 8.50 -14.81
C GLU A 91 -31.23 7.86 -13.43
N MET A 92 -31.84 6.67 -13.28
CA MET A 92 -31.76 5.88 -12.04
C MET A 92 -30.31 5.53 -11.67
N GLU A 93 -29.49 5.13 -12.66
CA GLU A 93 -28.08 4.83 -12.44
C GLU A 93 -27.23 6.06 -12.07
N HIS A 94 -27.64 7.26 -12.50
CA HIS A 94 -26.89 8.49 -12.17
C HIS A 94 -26.89 8.81 -10.67
N CYS A 95 -27.97 8.43 -9.97
CA CYS A 95 -28.10 8.62 -8.53
C CYS A 95 -27.38 7.54 -7.70
N LEU A 96 -26.82 6.51 -8.35
CA LEU A 96 -26.13 5.40 -7.70
C LEU A 96 -24.61 5.60 -7.73
N PRO A 97 -23.88 5.02 -6.75
CA PRO A 97 -22.42 5.06 -6.76
C PRO A 97 -21.89 4.33 -8.00
N LYS A 98 -21.12 5.05 -8.82
CA LYS A 98 -20.51 4.48 -10.02
C LYS A 98 -19.25 3.69 -9.66
N PRO A 99 -19.05 2.51 -10.27
CA PRO A 99 -17.81 1.78 -10.09
C PRO A 99 -16.64 2.58 -10.70
N ASN A 100 -15.46 2.39 -10.14
CA ASN A 100 -14.24 2.96 -10.68
C ASN A 100 -14.06 2.56 -12.16
N GLY A 101 -13.86 3.54 -13.04
CA GLY A 101 -13.48 3.28 -14.43
C GLY A 101 -12.13 2.56 -14.52
N THR A 102 -11.80 1.98 -15.68
CA THR A 102 -10.61 1.12 -15.86
C THR A 102 -9.31 1.75 -15.37
N TYR A 103 -9.06 3.03 -15.69
CA TYR A 103 -7.87 3.76 -15.23
C TYR A 103 -7.83 3.90 -13.70
N LEU A 104 -8.94 4.33 -13.11
CA LEU A 104 -9.06 4.48 -11.67
C LEU A 104 -8.95 3.13 -10.96
N LYS A 105 -9.43 2.05 -11.57
CA LYS A 105 -9.31 0.69 -11.05
C LYS A 105 -7.88 0.17 -11.06
N ILE A 106 -7.06 0.55 -12.06
CA ILE A 106 -5.64 0.24 -12.09
C ILE A 106 -4.91 0.94 -10.92
N ILE A 107 -5.20 2.23 -10.69
CA ILE A 107 -4.52 3.02 -9.66
C ILE A 107 -5.05 2.69 -8.27
N LEU A 108 -6.37 2.73 -8.05
CA LEU A 108 -7.00 2.62 -6.72
C LEU A 108 -7.49 1.22 -6.36
N GLY A 109 -7.58 0.30 -7.33
CA GLY A 109 -8.20 -1.00 -7.14
C GLY A 109 -9.72 -0.98 -7.33
N ASN A 110 -10.36 -2.11 -7.02
CA ASN A 110 -11.79 -2.34 -7.29
C ASN A 110 -12.73 -1.77 -6.21
N VAL A 111 -12.26 -0.85 -5.36
CA VAL A 111 -13.02 -0.33 -4.22
C VAL A 111 -13.15 1.19 -4.32
N ASN A 112 -14.33 1.71 -3.96
CA ASN A 112 -14.68 3.13 -4.08
C ASN A 112 -13.82 4.00 -3.14
N VAL A 113 -13.66 5.29 -3.50
CA VAL A 113 -12.81 6.24 -2.76
C VAL A 113 -13.42 6.63 -1.40
N SER A 114 -14.75 6.72 -1.33
CA SER A 114 -15.49 6.88 -0.08
C SER A 114 -15.94 5.52 0.41
N ILE A 115 -15.36 5.08 1.52
CA ILE A 115 -15.62 3.76 2.06
C ILE A 115 -16.38 3.91 3.37
N LEU A 116 -17.70 4.01 3.25
CA LEU A 116 -18.56 4.22 4.41
C LEU A 116 -18.72 2.93 5.24
N ASN A 117 -18.79 1.77 4.58
CA ASN A 117 -18.98 0.47 5.24
C ASN A 117 -17.65 -0.09 5.79
N LYS A 118 -17.69 -0.65 7.01
CA LYS A 118 -16.56 -1.35 7.66
C LYS A 118 -16.01 -2.50 6.78
N ASN A 119 -16.88 -3.22 6.08
CA ASN A 119 -16.47 -4.35 5.22
C ASN A 119 -15.66 -3.90 4.00
N ASP A 120 -16.07 -2.80 3.37
CA ASP A 120 -15.36 -2.25 2.22
C ASP A 120 -14.01 -1.66 2.64
N LYS A 121 -13.92 -1.10 3.86
CA LYS A 121 -12.66 -0.56 4.41
C LYS A 121 -11.60 -1.65 4.50
N PHE A 122 -12.00 -2.82 4.98
CA PHE A 122 -11.15 -3.99 5.00
C PHE A 122 -10.76 -4.48 3.61
N LYS A 123 -11.72 -4.55 2.69
CA LYS A 123 -11.48 -5.00 1.33
C LYS A 123 -10.47 -4.10 0.62
N TYR A 124 -10.60 -2.78 0.77
CA TYR A 124 -9.62 -1.82 0.24
C TYR A 124 -8.23 -2.06 0.82
N LYS A 125 -8.14 -2.27 2.13
CA LYS A 125 -6.87 -2.53 2.80
C LYS A 125 -6.21 -3.83 2.32
N ASP A 126 -6.98 -4.90 2.14
CA ASP A 126 -6.50 -6.16 1.59
C ASP A 126 -5.98 -5.99 0.14
N GLU A 127 -6.73 -5.26 -0.70
CA GLU A 127 -6.31 -4.93 -2.07
C GLU A 127 -5.06 -4.05 -2.12
N TYR A 128 -4.89 -3.14 -1.16
CA TYR A 128 -3.67 -2.34 -0.98
C TYR A 128 -2.47 -3.24 -0.61
N GLU A 129 -2.64 -4.16 0.32
CA GLU A 129 -1.57 -5.09 0.73
C GLU A 129 -1.16 -6.03 -0.41
N LYS A 130 -2.12 -6.59 -1.15
CA LYS A 130 -1.87 -7.40 -2.35
C LYS A 130 -1.13 -6.61 -3.43
N PHE A 131 -1.55 -5.37 -3.69
CA PHE A 131 -0.92 -4.49 -4.66
C PHE A 131 0.56 -4.27 -4.39
N LYS A 132 0.94 -4.03 -3.13
CA LYS A 132 2.36 -3.93 -2.75
C LYS A 132 3.13 -5.18 -3.15
N VAL A 133 2.60 -6.38 -2.87
CA VAL A 133 3.26 -7.65 -3.19
C VAL A 133 3.40 -7.88 -4.68
N TYR A 134 2.31 -7.71 -5.45
CA TYR A 134 2.36 -7.93 -6.89
C TYR A 134 3.45 -7.07 -7.53
N LEU A 135 3.58 -5.81 -7.10
CA LEU A 135 4.60 -4.92 -7.63
C LEU A 135 6.00 -5.16 -7.10
N SER A 136 6.17 -5.57 -5.84
CA SER A 136 7.47 -6.02 -5.35
C SER A 136 7.97 -7.26 -6.12
N VAL A 137 7.08 -8.18 -6.49
CA VAL A 137 7.45 -9.37 -7.29
C VAL A 137 7.83 -8.98 -8.72
N ILE A 138 7.05 -8.12 -9.37
CA ILE A 138 7.38 -7.62 -10.72
C ILE A 138 8.69 -6.82 -10.69
N GLY A 139 8.86 -5.93 -9.71
CA GLY A 139 10.07 -5.13 -9.53
C GLY A 139 11.31 -5.99 -9.28
N PHE A 140 11.20 -7.04 -8.45
CA PHE A 140 12.26 -8.02 -8.25
C PHE A 140 12.62 -8.73 -9.56
N ALA A 141 11.63 -9.26 -10.29
CA ALA A 141 11.87 -9.96 -11.54
C ALA A 141 12.55 -9.06 -12.58
N LEU A 142 12.06 -7.83 -12.77
CA LEU A 142 12.66 -6.85 -13.68
C LEU A 142 14.09 -6.49 -13.27
N SER A 143 14.35 -6.27 -11.98
CA SER A 143 15.69 -5.96 -11.47
C SER A 143 16.67 -7.11 -11.70
N VAL A 144 16.24 -8.36 -11.47
CA VAL A 144 17.06 -9.56 -11.71
C VAL A 144 17.32 -9.78 -13.20
N ILE A 145 16.31 -9.60 -14.06
CA ILE A 145 16.48 -9.69 -15.51
C ILE A 145 17.50 -8.64 -15.96
N ASN A 146 17.36 -7.40 -15.50
CA ASN A 146 18.26 -6.29 -15.84
C ASN A 146 19.71 -6.58 -15.43
N LEU A 147 19.89 -7.11 -14.21
CA LEU A 147 21.22 -7.47 -13.71
C LEU A 147 21.82 -8.63 -14.51
N SER A 148 21.01 -9.64 -14.85
CA SER A 148 21.45 -10.83 -15.59
C SER A 148 21.83 -10.52 -17.04
N THR A 149 21.14 -9.59 -17.70
CA THR A 149 21.48 -9.14 -19.06
C THR A 149 22.77 -8.32 -19.08
N ASN A 150 23.07 -7.58 -18.00
CA ASN A 150 24.35 -6.88 -17.86
C ASN A 150 25.54 -7.83 -17.68
N PHE A 151 25.43 -8.84 -16.80
CA PHE A 151 26.50 -9.82 -16.59
C PHE A 151 26.84 -10.59 -17.86
N ARG A 152 25.83 -10.94 -18.68
CA ARG A 152 26.04 -11.65 -19.95
C ARG A 152 26.79 -10.81 -20.99
N CYS A 153 26.52 -9.50 -21.08
CA CYS A 153 27.27 -8.60 -21.97
C CYS A 153 28.74 -8.47 -21.54
N VAL A 154 29.00 -8.17 -20.26
CA VAL A 154 30.37 -7.98 -19.74
C VAL A 154 31.20 -9.26 -19.85
N PHE A 155 30.61 -10.43 -19.54
CA PHE A 155 31.30 -11.70 -19.66
C PHE A 155 31.57 -12.08 -21.12
N SER A 156 30.61 -11.84 -22.03
CA SER A 156 30.79 -12.07 -23.46
C SER A 156 31.94 -11.24 -24.03
N ASP A 157 32.03 -9.96 -23.66
CA ASP A 157 33.11 -9.07 -24.12
C ASP A 157 34.48 -9.50 -23.57
N SER A 158 34.54 -9.93 -22.30
CA SER A 158 35.79 -10.37 -21.67
C SER A 158 36.27 -11.75 -22.14
N TRP A 159 35.36 -12.66 -22.52
CA TRP A 159 35.71 -14.00 -23.01
C TRP A 159 36.14 -13.95 -24.49
N ILE A 160 35.44 -13.18 -25.32
CA ILE A 160 35.78 -13.00 -26.74
C ILE A 160 37.10 -12.22 -26.90
N ALA A 161 37.35 -11.18 -26.10
CA ALA A 161 38.62 -10.44 -26.12
C ALA A 161 39.84 -11.31 -25.74
N LYS A 162 39.63 -12.40 -25.00
CA LYS A 162 40.71 -13.28 -24.52
C LYS A 162 41.05 -14.41 -25.50
N TYR A 163 40.14 -14.76 -26.43
CA TYR A 163 40.27 -15.95 -27.28
C TYR A 163 40.26 -15.68 -28.80
N THR A 164 40.13 -14.43 -29.24
CA THR A 164 40.06 -14.11 -30.69
C THR A 164 40.98 -12.95 -31.09
N VAL A 165 41.97 -13.23 -31.95
CA VAL A 165 42.91 -12.27 -32.59
C VAL A 165 42.33 -11.69 -33.90
N ILE A 166 41.02 -11.84 -34.15
CA ILE A 166 40.41 -11.46 -35.44
C ILE A 166 39.81 -10.05 -35.37
N ASP A 167 40.39 -9.22 -36.22
CA ASP A 167 40.20 -7.80 -36.45
C ASP A 167 38.78 -7.44 -36.97
N ASN A 168 38.30 -6.25 -36.57
CA ASN A 168 37.20 -5.39 -37.06
C ASN A 168 35.80 -5.95 -37.43
N TRP A 169 35.59 -7.25 -37.68
CA TRP A 169 34.28 -7.79 -38.07
C TRP A 169 33.37 -8.12 -36.87
N VAL A 170 33.95 -8.48 -35.72
CA VAL A 170 33.24 -8.78 -34.46
C VAL A 170 32.60 -7.53 -33.83
N LYS A 171 33.16 -6.34 -34.10
CA LYS A 171 32.55 -5.06 -33.66
C LYS A 171 31.20 -4.76 -34.32
N SER A 172 30.82 -5.48 -35.39
CA SER A 172 29.71 -5.10 -36.27
C SER A 172 28.39 -5.88 -36.11
N ARG A 173 28.23 -6.81 -35.13
CA ARG A 173 26.91 -7.36 -34.69
C ARG A 173 26.98 -7.94 -33.26
N PRO A 174 25.95 -7.88 -32.37
CA PRO A 174 24.83 -6.97 -32.20
C PRO A 174 24.86 -6.31 -30.79
N CYS A 175 26.00 -5.82 -30.30
CA CYS A 175 26.07 -5.20 -28.96
C CYS A 175 25.29 -3.87 -28.88
N PHE A 176 25.20 -3.13 -29.99
CA PHE A 176 24.35 -1.93 -30.07
C PHE A 176 22.85 -2.25 -29.89
N ALA A 177 22.38 -3.40 -30.38
CA ALA A 177 21.00 -3.86 -30.19
C ALA A 177 20.74 -4.42 -28.79
N SER A 178 21.75 -5.01 -28.11
CA SER A 178 21.62 -5.40 -26.70
C SER A 178 21.66 -4.18 -25.77
N GLN A 179 22.51 -3.18 -26.05
CA GLN A 179 22.57 -1.90 -25.34
C GLN A 179 21.23 -1.13 -25.44
N ALA A 180 20.64 -1.04 -26.64
CA ALA A 180 19.34 -0.40 -26.84
C ALA A 180 18.17 -1.18 -26.17
N ARG A 181 18.22 -2.51 -26.14
CA ARG A 181 17.22 -3.35 -25.42
C ARG A 181 17.33 -3.22 -23.90
N LEU A 182 18.54 -3.07 -23.36
CA LEU A 182 18.80 -2.83 -21.94
C LEU A 182 18.17 -1.50 -21.50
N THR A 183 18.36 -0.43 -22.29
CA THR A 183 17.77 0.89 -22.01
C THR A 183 16.23 0.86 -21.96
N VAL A 184 15.57 0.09 -22.84
CA VAL A 184 14.09 -0.01 -22.80
C VAL A 184 13.60 -0.70 -21.52
N LEU A 185 14.22 -1.82 -21.13
CA LEU A 185 13.85 -2.51 -19.89
C LEU A 185 14.12 -1.65 -18.64
N GLU A 186 15.18 -0.84 -18.67
CA GLU A 186 15.50 0.13 -17.60
C GLU A 186 14.48 1.23 -17.50
N LEU A 187 14.14 1.87 -18.62
CA LEU A 187 13.15 2.94 -18.66
C LEU A 187 11.78 2.42 -18.22
N LEU A 188 11.40 1.21 -18.63
CA LEU A 188 10.19 0.55 -18.15
C LEU A 188 10.24 0.30 -16.64
N PHE A 189 11.39 -0.14 -16.10
CA PHE A 189 11.58 -0.33 -14.67
C PHE A 189 11.51 1.00 -13.88
N MET A 190 12.18 2.05 -14.35
CA MET A 190 12.14 3.38 -13.73
C MET A 190 10.74 3.98 -13.79
N PHE A 191 10.06 3.85 -14.92
CA PHE A 191 8.66 4.25 -15.06
C PHE A 191 7.76 3.48 -14.08
N LEU A 192 7.98 2.16 -13.94
CA LEU A 192 7.24 1.34 -12.98
C LEU A 192 7.48 1.81 -11.55
N LEU A 193 8.71 2.18 -11.17
CA LEU A 193 9.01 2.74 -9.84
C LEU A 193 8.26 4.04 -9.58
N VAL A 194 8.28 4.98 -10.54
CA VAL A 194 7.52 6.25 -10.44
C VAL A 194 6.03 5.96 -10.27
N TRP A 195 5.48 5.14 -11.16
CA TRP A 195 4.06 4.78 -11.11
C TRP A 195 3.69 4.06 -9.80
N TYR A 196 4.55 3.17 -9.30
CA TYR A 196 4.35 2.47 -8.04
C TYR A 196 4.26 3.42 -6.86
N TYR A 197 5.25 4.29 -6.66
CA TYR A 197 5.27 5.20 -5.51
C TYR A 197 4.20 6.30 -5.61
N CYS A 198 3.91 6.81 -6.81
CA CYS A 198 2.75 7.69 -7.05
C CYS A 198 1.45 7.00 -6.63
N THR A 199 1.23 5.76 -7.07
CA THR A 199 0.01 5.03 -6.73
C THR A 199 -0.07 4.72 -5.23
N LEU A 200 1.06 4.37 -4.62
CA LEU A 200 1.15 4.07 -3.20
C LEU A 200 0.77 5.28 -2.33
N THR A 201 1.31 6.46 -2.64
CA THR A 201 1.00 7.71 -1.92
C THR A 201 -0.48 8.09 -2.02
N ILE A 202 -1.11 7.87 -3.17
CA ILE A 202 -2.56 8.09 -3.34
C ILE A 202 -3.35 7.10 -2.49
N ARG A 203 -3.05 5.79 -2.58
CA ARG A 203 -3.76 4.76 -1.80
C ARG A 203 -3.62 4.96 -0.29
N GLU A 204 -2.45 5.34 0.18
CA GLU A 204 -2.22 5.65 1.60
C GLU A 204 -2.94 6.90 2.06
N SER A 205 -3.10 7.88 1.17
CA SER A 205 -3.90 9.07 1.46
C SER A 205 -5.37 8.73 1.67
N ILE A 206 -5.92 7.85 0.83
CA ILE A 206 -7.28 7.34 0.98
C ILE A 206 -7.41 6.54 2.28
N LEU A 207 -6.45 5.66 2.59
CA LEU A 207 -6.45 4.91 3.86
C LEU A 207 -6.45 5.85 5.07
N LYS A 208 -5.63 6.92 5.04
CA LYS A 208 -5.52 7.88 6.14
C LYS A 208 -6.84 8.60 6.39
N VAL A 209 -7.48 9.10 5.33
CA VAL A 209 -8.80 9.75 5.42
C VAL A 209 -9.88 8.79 5.92
N ASN A 210 -9.78 7.51 5.57
CA ASN A 210 -10.74 6.50 6.01
C ASN A 210 -10.52 6.01 7.47
N GLY A 211 -9.53 6.54 8.19
CA GLY A 211 -9.27 6.25 9.61
C GLY A 211 -8.05 5.37 9.87
N SER A 212 -7.20 5.11 8.87
CA SER A 212 -5.97 4.32 9.07
C SER A 212 -4.92 5.09 9.85
N LYS A 213 -4.47 4.53 10.98
CA LYS A 213 -3.39 5.09 11.83
C LYS A 213 -1.98 4.81 11.27
N ILE A 214 -1.66 5.32 10.07
CA ILE A 214 -0.30 5.24 9.50
C ILE A 214 0.57 6.34 10.15
N LYS A 215 1.80 6.00 10.60
CA LYS A 215 2.75 6.98 11.14
C LYS A 215 3.21 7.95 10.03
N GLY A 216 3.43 9.22 10.38
CA GLY A 216 3.75 10.28 9.43
C GLY A 216 5.00 10.03 8.58
N TRP A 217 6.09 9.53 9.18
CA TRP A 217 7.33 9.22 8.45
C TRP A 217 7.11 8.20 7.33
N TRP A 218 6.37 7.11 7.59
CA TRP A 218 6.07 6.09 6.59
C TRP A 218 5.18 6.59 5.45
N ARG A 219 4.58 7.77 5.58
CA ARG A 219 3.92 8.43 4.46
C ARG A 219 4.91 9.34 3.73
N ALA A 220 5.65 10.15 4.49
CA ALA A 220 6.65 11.07 3.96
C ALA A 220 7.73 10.36 3.13
N HIS A 221 8.25 9.22 3.58
CA HIS A 221 9.28 8.47 2.84
C HIS A 221 8.78 7.97 1.46
N HIS A 222 7.47 7.72 1.28
CA HIS A 222 6.89 7.30 0.02
C HIS A 222 6.75 8.48 -0.93
N PHE A 223 6.39 9.66 -0.43
CA PHE A 223 6.47 10.91 -1.20
C PHE A 223 7.90 11.22 -1.65
N ILE A 224 8.87 11.10 -0.75
CA ILE A 224 10.29 11.29 -1.08
C ILE A 224 10.73 10.24 -2.13
N SER A 225 10.31 8.98 -2.00
CA SER A 225 10.61 7.91 -2.96
C SER A 225 10.00 8.17 -4.35
N THR A 226 8.84 8.83 -4.43
CA THR A 226 8.27 9.30 -5.70
C THR A 226 9.20 10.32 -6.37
N VAL A 227 9.68 11.30 -5.61
CA VAL A 227 10.63 12.31 -6.13
C VAL A 227 11.93 11.65 -6.57
N VAL A 228 12.51 10.75 -5.75
CA VAL A 228 13.72 9.99 -6.10
C VAL A 228 13.53 9.24 -7.42
N SER A 229 12.41 8.50 -7.57
CA SER A 229 12.14 7.73 -8.79
C SER A 229 11.94 8.65 -10.00
N GLY A 230 11.31 9.81 -9.82
CA GLY A 230 11.12 10.79 -10.88
C GLY A 230 12.45 11.40 -11.35
N VAL A 231 13.32 11.78 -10.41
CA VAL A 231 14.65 12.33 -10.71
C VAL A 231 15.55 11.27 -11.38
N LEU A 232 15.46 10.00 -10.96
CA LEU A 232 16.15 8.88 -11.62
C LEU A 232 15.67 8.65 -13.05
N LEU A 233 14.35 8.75 -13.31
CA LEU A 233 13.78 8.56 -14.64
C LEU A 233 14.26 9.63 -15.65
N ILE A 234 14.45 10.87 -15.20
CA ILE A 234 14.90 11.98 -16.06
C ILE A 234 16.43 12.17 -16.04
N TRP A 235 17.19 11.28 -15.39
CA TRP A 235 18.64 11.35 -15.41
C TRP A 235 19.13 11.02 -16.83
N PRO A 236 19.84 11.94 -17.52
CA PRO A 236 20.34 11.68 -18.86
C PRO A 236 21.35 10.53 -18.91
N ASN A 237 21.38 9.82 -20.04
CA ASN A 237 22.39 8.81 -20.33
C ASN A 237 23.79 9.44 -20.36
N SER A 238 24.50 9.34 -19.24
CA SER A 238 25.77 10.01 -18.96
C SER A 238 26.74 9.02 -18.30
N THR A 239 28.03 9.33 -18.33
CA THR A 239 29.08 8.50 -17.70
C THR A 239 28.77 8.22 -16.23
N THR A 240 28.31 9.25 -15.50
CA THR A 240 27.93 9.17 -14.08
C THR A 240 26.75 8.22 -13.84
N TRP A 241 25.76 8.19 -14.74
CA TRP A 241 24.66 7.22 -14.69
C TRP A 241 25.18 5.78 -14.82
N TYR A 242 26.04 5.49 -15.79
CA TYR A 242 26.57 4.14 -16.00
C TYR A 242 27.40 3.65 -14.81
N HIS A 243 28.09 4.54 -14.10
CA HIS A 243 28.80 4.21 -12.86
C HIS A 243 27.84 3.85 -11.71
N PHE A 244 26.76 4.60 -11.53
CA PHE A 244 25.81 4.37 -10.44
C PHE A 244 24.81 3.22 -10.70
N ARG A 245 24.45 3.00 -11.97
CA ARG A 245 23.46 2.02 -12.42
C ARG A 245 23.58 0.62 -11.81
N PRO A 246 24.73 -0.09 -11.85
CA PRO A 246 24.81 -1.45 -11.31
C PRO A 246 24.54 -1.49 -9.80
N GLN A 247 25.03 -0.50 -9.05
CA GLN A 247 24.78 -0.37 -7.62
C GLN A 247 23.28 -0.17 -7.35
N PHE A 248 22.62 0.71 -8.12
CA PHE A 248 21.19 0.96 -7.99
C PHE A 248 20.35 -0.30 -8.31
N MET A 249 20.72 -1.09 -9.32
CA MET A 249 20.00 -2.32 -9.65
C MET A 249 20.11 -3.36 -8.52
N VAL A 250 21.29 -3.54 -7.94
CA VAL A 250 21.49 -4.43 -6.78
C VAL A 250 20.68 -3.94 -5.57
N PHE A 251 20.64 -2.62 -5.33
CA PHE A 251 19.82 -2.02 -4.30
C PHE A 251 18.33 -2.34 -4.48
N ASN A 252 17.81 -2.31 -5.71
CA ASN A 252 16.39 -2.62 -5.98
C ASN A 252 16.06 -4.10 -5.80
N VAL A 253 16.96 -5.01 -6.18
CA VAL A 253 16.82 -6.45 -5.86
C VAL A 253 16.73 -6.63 -4.34
N TYR A 254 17.65 -6.01 -3.61
CA TYR A 254 17.71 -6.08 -2.16
C TYR A 254 16.44 -5.51 -1.50
N ILE A 255 15.99 -4.32 -1.89
CA ILE A 255 14.78 -3.71 -1.34
C ILE A 255 13.54 -4.50 -1.67
N SER A 256 13.43 -5.10 -2.86
CA SER A 256 12.29 -5.96 -3.20
C SER A 256 12.24 -7.20 -2.28
N PHE A 257 13.40 -7.76 -1.93
CA PHE A 257 13.50 -8.83 -0.95
C PHE A 257 13.08 -8.37 0.46
N VAL A 258 13.56 -7.21 0.92
CA VAL A 258 13.16 -6.64 2.23
C VAL A 258 11.66 -6.34 2.28
N GLN A 259 11.08 -5.79 1.21
CA GLN A 259 9.65 -5.54 1.09
C GLN A 259 8.83 -6.83 1.23
N PHE A 260 9.28 -7.93 0.63
CA PHE A 260 8.64 -9.23 0.80
C PHE A 260 8.68 -9.72 2.26
N LEU A 261 9.83 -9.58 2.94
CA LEU A 261 9.94 -9.93 4.37
C LEU A 261 9.03 -9.07 5.24
N GLN A 262 8.99 -7.76 4.99
CA GLN A 262 8.10 -6.82 5.68
C GLN A 262 6.63 -7.21 5.48
N PHE A 263 6.23 -7.56 4.26
CA PHE A 263 4.88 -8.03 3.97
C PHE A 263 4.53 -9.31 4.73
N LYS A 264 5.40 -10.33 4.70
CA LYS A 264 5.17 -11.59 5.41
C LYS A 264 5.03 -11.37 6.92
N TYR A 265 5.87 -10.51 7.48
CA TYR A 265 5.77 -10.11 8.89
C TYR A 265 4.43 -9.41 9.19
N GLN A 266 4.07 -8.39 8.40
CA GLN A 266 2.83 -7.61 8.59
C GLN A 266 1.58 -8.49 8.47
N GLN A 267 1.50 -9.35 7.46
CA GLN A 267 0.39 -10.29 7.27
C GLN A 267 0.27 -11.30 8.41
N GLY A 268 1.39 -11.89 8.84
CA GLY A 268 1.38 -12.85 9.94
C GLY A 268 0.93 -12.23 11.26
N VAL A 269 1.31 -10.98 11.52
CA VAL A 269 0.82 -10.23 12.69
C VAL A 269 -0.67 -9.91 12.56
N LEU A 270 -1.10 -9.43 11.38
CA LEU A 270 -2.50 -9.11 11.09
C LEU A 270 -3.43 -10.31 11.31
N TYR A 271 -3.02 -11.47 10.81
CA TYR A 271 -3.77 -12.73 10.93
C TYR A 271 -3.94 -13.15 12.39
N ARG A 272 -2.85 -13.11 13.18
CA ARG A 272 -2.90 -13.47 14.61
C ARG A 272 -3.79 -12.54 15.42
N LEU A 273 -3.71 -11.23 15.17
CA LEU A 273 -4.60 -10.25 15.83
C LEU A 273 -6.06 -10.49 15.47
N LYS A 274 -6.35 -10.89 14.22
CA LYS A 274 -7.70 -11.25 13.78
C LYS A 274 -8.20 -12.51 14.51
N ALA A 275 -7.34 -13.51 14.69
CA ALA A 275 -7.69 -14.74 15.40
C ALA A 275 -7.94 -14.51 16.91
N LEU A 276 -7.29 -13.51 17.50
CA LEU A 276 -7.44 -13.16 18.92
C LEU A 276 -8.67 -12.27 19.21
N GLY A 277 -9.39 -11.81 18.19
CA GLY A 277 -10.55 -10.93 18.37
C GLY A 277 -10.24 -9.50 18.84
N GLU A 278 -8.97 -9.14 19.06
CA GLU A 278 -8.55 -7.86 19.64
C GLU A 278 -8.64 -6.64 18.70
N ARG A 279 -9.16 -6.77 17.47
CA ARG A 279 -8.99 -5.70 16.46
C ARG A 279 -10.28 -5.06 15.97
N HIS A 280 -10.34 -3.74 16.14
CA HIS A 280 -11.21 -2.85 15.38
C HIS A 280 -10.64 -2.54 13.99
N ASN A 281 -11.52 -2.36 13.01
CA ASN A 281 -11.38 -2.83 11.64
C ASN A 281 -10.36 -2.14 10.69
N MET A 282 -9.40 -1.32 11.18
CA MET A 282 -8.55 -0.50 10.29
C MET A 282 -7.08 -0.25 10.72
N ASP A 283 -6.66 -0.60 11.94
CA ASP A 283 -5.38 -0.08 12.49
C ASP A 283 -4.10 -0.75 11.95
N ILE A 284 -3.18 -0.01 11.32
CA ILE A 284 -1.88 -0.52 10.81
C ILE A 284 -0.82 -0.61 11.92
N THR A 285 -0.93 0.22 12.97
CA THR A 285 -0.04 0.22 14.13
C THR A 285 -0.74 -0.39 15.34
N ILE A 286 -0.08 -1.32 16.02
CA ILE A 286 -0.67 -2.03 17.16
C ILE A 286 -0.43 -1.17 18.39
N GLU A 287 -1.52 -0.66 18.95
CA GLU A 287 -1.57 -0.16 20.32
C GLU A 287 -1.57 -1.41 21.21
N GLY A 288 -0.42 -1.70 21.82
CA GLY A 288 -0.12 -2.98 22.46
C GLY A 288 1.05 -3.70 21.78
N PHE A 289 1.88 -4.37 22.59
CA PHE A 289 2.98 -5.15 22.04
C PHE A 289 3.03 -6.52 22.64
N HIS A 290 2.52 -7.46 21.86
CA HIS A 290 2.52 -8.86 22.25
C HIS A 290 3.91 -9.48 22.09
N SER A 291 4.30 -10.32 23.05
CA SER A 291 5.63 -10.93 23.11
C SER A 291 6.00 -11.72 21.84
N TRP A 292 5.03 -12.35 21.18
CA TRP A 292 5.24 -13.05 19.92
C TRP A 292 5.58 -12.13 18.74
N MET A 293 5.14 -10.87 18.77
CA MET A 293 5.45 -9.90 17.72
C MET A 293 6.92 -9.50 17.74
N TRP A 294 7.54 -9.46 18.92
CA TRP A 294 8.97 -9.19 19.09
C TRP A 294 9.84 -10.22 18.38
N ARG A 295 9.46 -11.50 18.46
CA ARG A 295 10.23 -12.58 17.85
C ARG A 295 10.30 -12.43 16.33
N GLY A 296 9.19 -12.02 15.69
CA GLY A 296 9.16 -11.71 14.26
C GLY A 296 9.84 -10.38 13.91
N LEU A 297 9.65 -9.34 14.73
CA LEU A 297 10.26 -8.03 14.48
C LEU A 297 11.78 -8.10 14.57
N SER A 298 12.32 -8.74 15.60
CA SER A 298 13.77 -8.89 15.81
C SER A 298 14.46 -9.63 14.67
N PHE A 299 13.78 -10.59 14.02
CA PHE A 299 14.28 -11.25 12.82
C PHE A 299 14.35 -10.30 11.62
N LEU A 300 13.36 -9.41 11.51
CA LEU A 300 13.22 -8.50 10.38
C LEU A 300 14.20 -7.30 10.46
N LEU A 301 14.52 -6.83 11.67
CA LEU A 301 15.34 -5.63 11.89
C LEU A 301 16.73 -5.62 11.21
N PRO A 302 17.54 -6.69 11.25
CA PRO A 302 18.85 -6.70 10.58
C PRO A 302 18.75 -6.40 9.08
N PHE A 303 17.71 -6.91 8.42
CA PHE A 303 17.47 -6.66 7.00
C PHE A 303 17.01 -5.22 6.74
N LEU A 304 16.26 -4.59 7.65
CA LEU A 304 15.91 -3.17 7.49
C LEU A 304 17.15 -2.29 7.63
N TYR A 305 17.95 -2.50 8.68
CA TYR A 305 19.15 -1.70 8.91
C TYR A 305 20.19 -1.87 7.81
N ALA A 306 20.39 -3.09 7.30
CA ALA A 306 21.24 -3.31 6.13
C ALA A 306 20.71 -2.57 4.89
N GLY A 307 19.39 -2.51 4.70
CA GLY A 307 18.77 -1.67 3.67
C GLY A 307 19.01 -0.17 3.86
N TYR A 308 18.96 0.32 5.09
CA TYR A 308 19.24 1.72 5.40
C TYR A 308 20.72 2.06 5.17
N LEU A 309 21.63 1.16 5.56
CA LEU A 309 23.05 1.31 5.25
C LEU A 309 23.32 1.30 3.74
N PHE A 310 22.57 0.51 2.96
CA PHE A 310 22.64 0.57 1.50
C PHE A 310 22.10 1.91 0.96
N GLN A 311 21.04 2.49 1.55
CA GLN A 311 20.61 3.86 1.20
C GLN A 311 21.70 4.89 1.46
N LEU A 312 22.43 4.77 2.58
CA LEU A 312 23.59 5.60 2.87
C LEU A 312 24.72 5.38 1.85
N TYR A 313 24.99 4.13 1.48
CA TYR A 313 25.98 3.80 0.45
C TYR A 313 25.62 4.42 -0.91
N ASN A 314 24.34 4.41 -1.29
CA ASN A 314 23.87 5.12 -2.49
C ASN A 314 24.09 6.62 -2.37
N ALA A 315 23.75 7.23 -1.22
CA ALA A 315 23.99 8.65 -1.00
C ALA A 315 25.48 9.01 -1.08
N TYR A 316 26.35 8.17 -0.51
CA TYR A 316 27.81 8.37 -0.54
C TYR A 316 28.36 8.26 -1.97
N THR A 317 28.01 7.21 -2.72
CA THR A 317 28.44 7.08 -4.12
C THR A 317 28.00 8.29 -4.95
N LEU A 318 26.73 8.72 -4.81
CA LEU A 318 26.23 9.91 -5.50
C LEU A 318 26.96 11.18 -5.07
N TYR A 319 27.26 11.34 -3.78
CA TYR A 319 28.05 12.46 -3.28
C TYR A 319 29.45 12.51 -3.89
N THR A 320 30.12 11.37 -4.02
CA THR A 320 31.44 11.33 -4.70
C THR A 320 31.35 11.68 -6.19
N LEU A 321 30.23 11.31 -6.84
CA LEU A 321 29.98 11.63 -8.25
C LEU A 321 29.71 13.11 -8.51
N ILE A 322 29.42 13.92 -7.49
CA ILE A 322 29.25 15.39 -7.64
C ILE A 322 30.52 16.05 -8.17
N ASN A 323 31.70 15.49 -7.87
CA ASN A 323 32.99 16.03 -8.32
C ASN A 323 33.37 15.55 -9.74
N HIS A 324 32.53 14.75 -10.41
CA HIS A 324 32.81 14.25 -11.74
C HIS A 324 32.62 15.37 -12.79
N PRO A 325 33.42 15.43 -13.88
CA PRO A 325 33.27 16.47 -14.92
C PRO A 325 31.87 16.45 -15.58
N ASP A 326 31.30 15.26 -15.82
CA ASP A 326 29.95 15.09 -16.38
C ASP A 326 28.82 15.16 -15.32
N THR A 327 28.98 15.97 -14.27
CA THR A 327 27.97 16.08 -13.20
C THR A 327 26.74 16.82 -13.68
N SER A 328 25.58 16.23 -13.42
CA SER A 328 24.27 16.85 -13.64
C SER A 328 23.57 17.14 -12.32
N TRP A 329 22.61 18.06 -12.32
CA TRP A 329 21.89 18.50 -11.11
C TRP A 329 21.12 17.37 -10.40
N GLN A 330 20.76 16.30 -11.13
CA GLN A 330 20.10 15.11 -10.57
C GLN A 330 20.96 14.45 -9.49
N ILE A 331 22.29 14.45 -9.65
CA ILE A 331 23.24 13.77 -8.76
C ILE A 331 23.21 14.34 -7.34
N PRO A 332 23.46 15.65 -7.10
CA PRO A 332 23.40 16.21 -5.75
C PRO A 332 22.01 16.12 -5.13
N VAL A 333 20.94 16.25 -5.93
CA VAL A 333 19.56 16.08 -5.46
C VAL A 333 19.32 14.64 -4.98
N LEU A 334 19.72 13.64 -5.76
CA LEU A 334 19.58 12.24 -5.37
C LEU A 334 20.44 11.89 -4.15
N ALA A 335 21.66 12.42 -4.05
CA ALA A 335 22.50 12.24 -2.87
C ALA A 335 21.80 12.72 -1.60
N ALA A 336 21.23 13.93 -1.63
CA ALA A 336 20.49 14.50 -0.51
C ALA A 336 19.21 13.71 -0.16
N LEU A 337 18.45 13.28 -1.18
CA LEU A 337 17.22 12.51 -0.98
C LEU A 337 17.50 11.11 -0.40
N PHE A 338 18.49 10.38 -0.91
CA PHE A 338 18.88 9.09 -0.35
C PHE A 338 19.41 9.22 1.08
N PHE A 339 20.17 10.27 1.38
CA PHE A 339 20.62 10.56 2.74
C PHE A 339 19.45 10.87 3.69
N THR A 340 18.47 11.65 3.23
CA THR A 340 17.25 11.96 3.99
C THR A 340 16.45 10.69 4.28
N LEU A 341 16.29 9.81 3.28
CA LEU A 341 15.64 8.51 3.45
C LEU A 341 16.39 7.64 4.48
N PHE A 342 17.71 7.55 4.38
CA PHE A 342 18.54 6.83 5.34
C PHE A 342 18.33 7.34 6.78
N LEU A 343 18.47 8.65 7.00
CA LEU A 343 18.35 9.25 8.32
C LEU A 343 16.98 9.01 8.92
N GLY A 344 15.91 9.36 8.21
CA GLY A 344 14.58 9.25 8.79
C GLY A 344 14.11 7.80 8.95
N ASN A 345 14.54 6.88 8.09
CA ASN A 345 14.28 5.44 8.26
C ASN A 345 14.97 4.88 9.50
N THR A 346 16.24 5.23 9.70
CA THR A 346 17.05 4.81 10.84
C THR A 346 16.50 5.39 12.15
N VAL A 347 16.22 6.69 12.19
CA VAL A 347 15.67 7.38 13.37
C VAL A 347 14.29 6.83 13.73
N THR A 348 13.36 6.75 12.76
CA THR A 348 12.00 6.28 13.02
C THR A 348 11.98 4.84 13.50
N THR A 349 12.77 3.96 12.89
CA THR A 349 12.85 2.56 13.29
C THR A 349 13.47 2.42 14.68
N SER A 350 14.51 3.20 14.99
CA SER A 350 15.11 3.23 16.33
C SER A 350 14.12 3.69 17.40
N VAL A 351 13.32 4.73 17.11
CA VAL A 351 12.28 5.22 18.01
C VAL A 351 11.20 4.16 18.23
N VAL A 352 10.73 3.49 17.17
CA VAL A 352 9.75 2.39 17.27
C VAL A 352 10.30 1.25 18.12
N ILE A 353 11.56 0.86 17.92
CA ILE A 353 12.22 -0.18 18.71
C ILE A 353 12.23 0.22 20.18
N ARG A 354 12.63 1.46 20.49
CA ARG A 354 12.67 1.98 21.86
C ARG A 354 11.29 1.96 22.52
N GLU A 355 10.25 2.42 21.79
CA GLU A 355 8.85 2.36 22.25
C GLU A 355 8.43 0.92 22.56
N LYS A 356 8.70 -0.02 21.64
CA LYS A 356 8.32 -1.42 21.79
C LYS A 356 9.10 -2.16 22.88
N PHE A 357 10.36 -1.82 23.11
CA PHE A 357 11.11 -2.31 24.26
C PHE A 357 10.49 -1.82 25.57
N ARG A 358 10.16 -0.52 25.67
CA ARG A 358 9.54 0.05 26.88
C ARG A 358 8.20 -0.62 27.20
N GLU A 359 7.35 -0.85 26.20
CA GLU A 359 6.08 -1.57 26.35
C GLU A 359 6.28 -3.01 26.85
N LYS A 360 7.26 -3.74 26.29
CA LYS A 360 7.58 -5.11 26.70
C LYS A 360 8.07 -5.19 28.15
N TYR A 361 8.97 -4.29 28.55
CA TYR A 361 9.47 -4.24 29.93
C TYR A 361 8.36 -3.84 30.92
N GLY A 362 7.49 -2.89 30.54
CA GLY A 362 6.34 -2.51 31.36
C GLY A 362 5.38 -3.68 31.61
N ALA A 363 5.04 -4.43 30.55
CA ALA A 363 4.19 -5.62 30.67
C ALA A 363 4.83 -6.71 31.56
N TYR A 364 6.13 -6.94 31.43
CA TYR A 364 6.85 -7.90 32.28
C TYR A 364 6.85 -7.49 33.76
N ILE A 365 7.08 -6.20 34.06
CA ILE A 365 7.07 -5.68 35.44
C ILE A 365 5.67 -5.79 36.05
N TYR A 366 4.62 -5.48 35.28
CA TYR A 366 3.24 -5.60 35.73
C TYR A 366 2.87 -7.06 36.06
N ASP A 367 3.20 -8.00 35.18
CA ASP A 367 2.93 -9.43 35.39
C ASP A 367 3.72 -10.00 36.57
N TYR A 368 4.98 -9.57 36.75
CA TYR A 368 5.79 -9.91 37.91
C TYR A 368 5.17 -9.37 39.21
N SER A 369 4.67 -8.13 39.19
CA SER A 369 4.00 -7.50 40.32
C SER A 369 2.70 -8.21 40.69
N CYS A 370 1.85 -8.54 39.71
CA CYS A 370 0.59 -9.24 39.92
C CYS A 370 0.80 -10.64 40.50
N ASN A 371 1.76 -11.41 39.95
CA ASN A 371 2.15 -12.71 40.49
C ASN A 371 2.72 -12.63 41.92
N ARG A 372 3.46 -11.56 42.24
CA ARG A 372 3.96 -11.33 43.59
C ARG A 372 2.84 -10.99 44.57
N SER A 373 1.87 -10.17 44.17
CA SER A 373 0.68 -9.83 44.98
C SER A 373 -0.19 -11.06 45.23
N HIS A 374 -0.41 -11.91 44.22
CA HIS A 374 -1.15 -13.16 44.37
C HIS A 374 -0.45 -14.15 45.30
N LYS A 375 0.88 -14.23 45.24
CA LYS A 375 1.66 -15.03 46.19
C LYS A 375 1.56 -14.51 47.63
N ARG A 376 1.53 -13.19 47.84
CA ARG A 376 1.33 -12.58 49.16
C ARG A 376 -0.05 -12.88 49.74
N HIS A 377 -1.11 -12.70 48.94
CA HIS A 377 -2.48 -13.01 49.37
C HIS A 377 -2.64 -14.49 49.79
N LYS A 378 -1.99 -15.40 49.05
CA LYS A 378 -2.02 -16.84 49.35
C LYS A 378 -1.23 -17.20 50.61
N SER A 379 -0.16 -16.48 50.92
CA SER A 379 0.58 -16.63 52.18
C SER A 379 -0.16 -16.06 53.39
N ASP A 380 -0.95 -14.99 53.22
CA ASP A 380 -1.77 -14.42 54.29
C ASP A 380 -2.97 -15.34 54.63
N GLU A 381 -3.63 -15.92 53.62
CA GLU A 381 -4.70 -16.93 53.82
C GLU A 381 -4.20 -18.21 54.52
N THR A 382 -2.98 -18.65 54.22
CA THR A 382 -2.38 -19.84 54.88
C THR A 382 -1.79 -19.53 56.26
N GLY A 383 -1.53 -18.26 56.58
CA GLY A 383 -1.18 -17.80 57.92
C GLY A 383 -2.39 -17.74 58.86
N GLN A 384 -3.55 -17.32 58.34
CA GLN A 384 -4.79 -17.22 59.12
C GLN A 384 -5.38 -18.60 59.45
N GLN A 385 -5.22 -19.61 58.59
CA GLN A 385 -5.64 -20.99 58.87
C GLN A 385 -4.78 -21.76 59.90
N LYS A 386 -3.70 -21.15 60.41
CA LYS A 386 -2.83 -21.73 61.46
C LYS A 386 -2.97 -21.04 62.82
N SER A 387 -3.89 -20.08 62.95
CA SER A 387 -4.09 -19.28 64.17
C SER A 387 -5.42 -19.54 64.89
N ASP A 388 -6.24 -20.48 64.41
CA ASP A 388 -7.34 -21.12 65.15
C ASP A 388 -6.94 -22.55 65.52
#